data_AF-U6DA66-F1
#
_entry.id   AF-U6DA66-F1
#
_cell.length_a   1.000
_cell.length_b   1.000
_cell.length_c   1.000
_cell.angle_alpha   90.00
_cell.angle_beta   90.00
_cell.angle_gamma   90.00
#
_symmetry.space_group_name_H-M   'P 1'
#
loop_
_entity.id
_entity.type
_entity.pdbx_description
1 polymer ?
#
loop_
_entity_poly.entity_id
_entity_poly.type
_entity_poly.pdbx_seq_one_letter_code
_entity_poly.pdbx_strand_id
1 'polypeptide(L)'
;DSEVFINDKKTDNSEVFWNPTPDIKQWRLIRHTVKFEEQGDFESEKLWQRVTRAINAKDQTEATQEKYVLEEAQRQAARDRKTKSEEWICKLFELDSLTGEWHYKFADTRPWDPLNDMIQFEKDGVIQTKVKHRTPMVSVPKMKHKPTRQQKKVAKGYSSPEPDIQDSSGSEAQSVKPNTRRKKGIELGDIQNSIESIKQTQEEIKRNIMALRNHLVSSTPATDYFLQQKDYFIIFLLILLQVIINFMFK
;
A
#
# COMPACT_ATOMS: atom_id res chain seq x y z
N ASP A 1 -16.01 -26.38 -6.17
CA ASP A 1 -15.56 -27.50 -5.30
C ASP A 1 -15.26 -28.80 -6.04
N SER A 2 -15.07 -28.72 -7.36
CA SER A 2 -14.85 -29.88 -8.22
C SER A 2 -13.47 -29.78 -8.87
N GLU A 3 -13.15 -30.77 -9.70
CA GLU A 3 -11.93 -30.84 -10.48
C GLU A 3 -11.79 -29.65 -11.45
N VAL A 4 -10.56 -29.16 -11.58
CA VAL A 4 -10.13 -28.13 -12.50
C VAL A 4 -9.16 -28.78 -13.48
N PHE A 5 -9.39 -28.55 -14.77
CA PHE A 5 -8.55 -29.09 -15.85
C PHE A 5 -7.77 -27.96 -16.52
N ILE A 6 -6.57 -28.27 -16.98
CA ILE A 6 -5.76 -27.39 -17.83
C ILE A 6 -5.62 -28.03 -19.21
N ASN A 7 -5.79 -27.22 -20.25
CA ASN A 7 -5.73 -27.66 -21.64
C ASN A 7 -4.49 -27.07 -22.30
N ASP A 8 -3.63 -27.93 -22.84
CA ASP A 8 -2.53 -27.49 -23.67
C ASP A 8 -3.01 -27.30 -25.12
N LYS A 9 -3.08 -26.04 -25.56
CA LYS A 9 -3.50 -25.68 -26.92
C LYS A 9 -2.57 -26.20 -28.02
N LYS A 10 -1.34 -26.58 -27.71
CA LYS A 10 -0.37 -27.10 -28.70
C LYS A 10 -0.56 -28.58 -28.95
N THR A 11 -0.92 -29.34 -27.91
CA THR A 11 -1.09 -30.79 -27.99
C THR A 11 -2.55 -31.24 -27.99
N ASP A 12 -3.49 -30.30 -27.78
CA ASP A 12 -4.93 -30.50 -27.61
C ASP A 12 -5.28 -31.51 -26.50
N ASN A 13 -4.36 -31.70 -25.56
CA ASN A 13 -4.53 -32.59 -24.42
C ASN A 13 -5.08 -31.80 -23.22
N SER A 14 -6.00 -32.44 -22.50
CA SER A 14 -6.56 -31.93 -21.25
C SER A 14 -6.08 -32.79 -20.08
N GLU A 15 -5.53 -32.17 -19.05
CA GLU A 15 -5.10 -32.86 -17.83
C GLU A 15 -5.70 -32.22 -16.58
N VAL A 16 -5.77 -32.98 -15.48
CA VAL A 16 -6.26 -32.47 -14.19
C VAL A 16 -5.22 -31.52 -13.63
N PHE A 17 -5.58 -30.24 -13.51
CA PHE A 17 -4.75 -29.21 -12.90
C PHE A 17 -4.87 -29.22 -11.38
N TRP A 18 -6.10 -29.30 -10.86
CA TRP A 18 -6.35 -29.28 -9.44
C TRP A 18 -7.61 -30.05 -9.08
N ASN A 19 -7.53 -30.88 -8.05
CA ASN A 19 -8.67 -31.65 -7.53
C ASN A 19 -8.72 -31.51 -6.00
N PRO A 20 -9.81 -31.00 -5.40
CA PRO A 20 -9.94 -30.88 -3.95
C PRO A 20 -10.26 -32.22 -3.25
N THR A 21 -9.37 -33.20 -3.39
CA THR A 21 -9.49 -34.51 -2.74
C THR A 21 -9.47 -34.38 -1.20
N PRO A 22 -10.02 -35.36 -0.46
CA PRO A 22 -9.97 -35.37 1.00
C PRO A 22 -8.53 -35.24 1.55
N ASP A 23 -7.56 -35.89 0.90
CA ASP A 23 -6.16 -35.81 1.29
C ASP A 23 -5.61 -34.39 1.14
N ILE A 24 -5.82 -33.74 -0.01
CA ILE A 24 -5.40 -32.35 -0.25
C ILE A 24 -6.08 -31.39 0.74
N LYS A 25 -7.33 -31.65 1.12
CA LYS A 25 -8.05 -30.87 2.14
C LYS A 25 -7.42 -31.01 3.52
N GLN A 26 -6.88 -32.17 3.87
CA GLN A 26 -6.21 -32.40 5.16
C GLN A 26 -4.91 -31.60 5.29
N TRP A 27 -4.19 -31.38 4.18
CA TRP A 27 -2.97 -30.56 4.15
C TRP A 27 -3.22 -29.05 4.11
N ARG A 28 -4.48 -28.60 4.15
CA ARG A 28 -4.79 -27.17 4.21
C ARG A 28 -4.20 -26.57 5.49
N LEU A 29 -3.59 -25.41 5.36
CA LEU A 29 -3.12 -24.64 6.50
C LEU A 29 -4.27 -24.41 7.47
N ILE A 30 -4.06 -24.82 8.73
CA ILE A 30 -5.03 -24.63 9.79
C ILE A 30 -5.13 -23.14 10.07
N ARG A 31 -6.34 -22.59 9.94
CA ARG A 31 -6.61 -21.22 10.35
C ARG A 31 -6.59 -21.15 11.88
N HIS A 32 -5.56 -20.53 12.43
CA HIS A 32 -5.57 -20.12 13.83
C HIS A 32 -6.43 -18.86 13.98
N THR A 33 -7.42 -18.91 14.86
CA THR A 33 -8.28 -17.78 15.20
C THR A 33 -8.03 -17.41 16.66
N VAL A 34 -8.01 -16.11 16.98
CA VAL A 34 -7.89 -15.61 18.34
C VAL A 34 -9.06 -16.15 19.18
N LYS A 35 -8.80 -16.61 20.39
CA LYS A 35 -9.86 -17.14 21.27
C LYS A 35 -10.90 -16.06 21.55
N PHE A 36 -12.16 -16.46 21.66
CA PHE A 36 -13.28 -15.52 21.82
C PHE A 36 -13.10 -14.55 23.00
N GLU A 37 -12.58 -15.03 24.13
CA GLU A 37 -12.37 -14.24 25.34
C GLU A 37 -11.23 -13.22 25.19
N GLU A 38 -10.29 -13.49 24.30
CA GLU A 38 -9.13 -12.64 24.01
C GLU A 38 -9.43 -11.59 22.92
N GLN A 39 -10.57 -11.71 22.22
CA GLN A 39 -10.97 -10.79 21.14
C GLN A 39 -11.44 -9.43 21.67
N GLY A 40 -11.08 -8.38 20.94
CA GLY A 40 -11.58 -7.02 21.13
C GLY A 40 -13.04 -6.86 20.69
N ASP A 41 -13.72 -5.83 21.22
CA ASP A 41 -15.17 -5.64 21.03
C ASP A 41 -15.59 -5.36 19.58
N PHE A 42 -14.67 -4.90 18.74
CA PHE A 42 -14.89 -4.61 17.31
C PHE A 42 -14.34 -5.70 16.39
N GLU A 43 -13.84 -6.81 16.93
CA GLU A 43 -13.49 -7.98 16.12
C GLU A 43 -14.75 -8.71 15.67
N SER A 44 -14.75 -9.24 14.44
CA SER A 44 -15.98 -9.63 13.77
C SER A 44 -16.78 -10.71 14.52
N GLU A 45 -16.14 -11.73 15.06
CA GLU A 45 -16.83 -12.81 15.77
C GLU A 45 -17.51 -12.29 17.04
N LYS A 46 -16.80 -11.50 17.86
CA LYS A 46 -17.36 -10.87 19.06
C LYS A 46 -18.43 -9.82 18.74
N LEU A 47 -18.19 -8.94 17.78
CA LEU A 47 -19.11 -7.88 17.38
C LEU A 47 -20.44 -8.46 16.86
N TRP A 48 -20.38 -9.52 16.08
CA TRP A 48 -21.56 -10.15 15.46
C TRP A 48 -22.14 -11.32 16.26
N GLN A 49 -21.61 -11.63 17.45
CA GLN A 49 -21.98 -12.82 18.22
C GLN A 49 -23.50 -12.97 18.42
N ARG A 50 -24.21 -11.88 18.75
CA ARG A 50 -25.65 -11.91 19.01
C ARG A 50 -26.46 -12.21 17.76
N VAL A 51 -26.10 -11.58 16.64
CA VAL A 51 -26.71 -11.84 15.32
C VAL A 51 -26.48 -13.29 14.93
N THR A 52 -25.24 -13.77 15.02
CA THR A 52 -24.88 -15.17 14.71
C THR A 52 -25.65 -16.16 15.58
N ARG A 53 -25.81 -15.88 16.88
CA ARG A 53 -26.58 -16.73 17.81
C ARG A 53 -28.04 -16.83 17.40
N ALA A 54 -28.68 -15.70 17.07
CA ALA A 54 -30.07 -15.67 16.62
C ALA A 54 -30.26 -16.41 15.28
N ILE A 55 -29.33 -16.23 14.33
CA ILE A 55 -29.32 -16.98 13.06
C ILE A 55 -29.23 -18.48 13.30
N ASN A 56 -28.33 -18.92 14.18
CA ASN A 56 -28.18 -20.34 14.55
C ASN A 56 -29.43 -20.90 15.24
N ALA A 57 -30.14 -20.07 16.01
CA ALA A 57 -31.44 -20.41 16.61
C ALA A 57 -32.60 -20.36 15.60
N LYS A 58 -32.35 -19.94 14.35
CA LYS A 58 -33.35 -19.70 13.31
C LYS A 58 -34.37 -18.62 13.66
N ASP A 59 -34.05 -17.72 14.59
CA ASP A 59 -34.87 -16.54 14.91
C ASP A 59 -34.47 -15.37 14.02
N GLN A 60 -35.20 -15.21 12.91
CA GLN A 60 -34.99 -14.10 11.97
C GLN A 60 -35.33 -12.74 12.57
N THR A 61 -36.29 -12.69 13.50
CA THR A 61 -36.74 -11.43 14.10
C THR A 61 -35.69 -10.88 15.04
N GLU A 62 -35.13 -11.72 15.92
CA GLU A 62 -34.02 -11.35 16.79
C GLU A 62 -32.76 -11.01 15.98
N ALA A 63 -32.43 -11.81 14.96
CA ALA A 63 -31.26 -11.54 14.11
C ALA A 63 -31.36 -10.17 13.41
N THR A 64 -32.53 -9.82 12.90
CA THR A 64 -32.78 -8.52 12.26
C THR A 64 -32.66 -7.37 13.26
N GLN A 65 -33.20 -7.55 14.47
CA GLN A 65 -33.12 -6.55 15.53
C GLN A 65 -31.69 -6.31 15.99
N GLU A 66 -30.94 -7.37 16.28
CA GLU A 66 -29.53 -7.27 16.71
C GLU A 66 -28.65 -6.65 15.60
N LYS A 67 -28.89 -6.99 14.33
CA LYS A 67 -28.25 -6.35 13.19
C LYS A 67 -28.58 -4.85 13.13
N TYR A 68 -29.85 -4.49 13.32
CA TYR A 68 -30.27 -3.09 13.31
C TYR A 68 -29.57 -2.28 14.41
N VAL A 69 -29.45 -2.82 15.62
CA VAL A 69 -28.76 -2.17 16.75
C VAL A 69 -27.30 -1.85 16.41
N LEU A 70 -26.56 -2.81 15.84
CA LEU A 70 -25.17 -2.61 15.42
C LEU A 70 -25.04 -1.51 14.36
N GLU A 71 -25.90 -1.55 13.34
CA GLU A 71 -25.85 -0.56 12.26
C GLU A 71 -26.27 0.84 12.73
N GLU A 72 -27.28 0.95 13.59
CA GLU A 72 -27.69 2.26 14.12
C GLU A 72 -26.61 2.87 15.01
N ALA A 73 -25.90 2.06 15.80
CA ALA A 73 -24.72 2.52 16.53
C ALA A 73 -23.63 3.06 15.59
N GLN A 74 -23.37 2.39 14.47
CA GLN A 74 -22.42 2.88 13.45
C GLN A 74 -22.91 4.16 12.76
N ARG A 75 -24.20 4.28 12.45
CA ARG A 75 -24.81 5.51 11.90
C ARG A 75 -24.66 6.67 12.88
N GLN A 76 -24.93 6.45 14.18
CA GLN A 76 -24.76 7.45 15.21
C GLN A 76 -23.30 7.89 15.34
N ALA A 77 -22.36 6.95 15.41
CA ALA A 77 -20.93 7.27 15.48
C ALA A 77 -20.45 8.07 14.26
N ALA A 78 -21.00 7.79 13.06
CA ALA A 78 -20.72 8.58 11.87
C ALA A 78 -21.30 10.00 11.94
N ARG A 79 -22.52 10.17 12.47
CA ARG A 79 -23.12 11.49 12.73
C ARG A 79 -22.30 12.28 13.75
N ASP A 80 -21.82 11.63 14.81
CA ASP A 80 -21.03 12.27 15.86
C ASP A 80 -19.68 12.76 15.33
N ARG A 81 -18.97 11.93 14.55
CA ARG A 81 -17.72 12.34 13.88
C ARG A 81 -17.94 13.54 12.97
N LYS A 82 -19.02 13.53 12.19
CA LYS A 82 -19.38 14.66 11.32
C LYS A 82 -19.64 15.94 12.11
N THR A 83 -20.38 15.85 13.22
CA THR A 83 -20.66 17.01 14.10
C THR A 83 -19.38 17.55 14.73
N LYS A 84 -18.44 16.68 15.09
CA LYS A 84 -17.12 17.04 15.65
C LYS A 84 -16.09 17.45 14.58
N SER A 85 -16.43 17.37 13.29
CA SER A 85 -15.50 17.57 12.17
C SER A 85 -14.26 16.64 12.22
N GLU A 86 -14.45 15.42 12.73
CA GLU A 86 -13.43 14.38 12.79
C GLU A 86 -13.48 13.49 11.54
N GLU A 87 -12.32 13.19 10.95
CA GLU A 87 -12.19 12.23 9.86
C GLU A 87 -12.06 10.80 10.40
N TRP A 88 -12.68 9.83 9.72
CA TRP A 88 -12.46 8.43 10.04
C TRP A 88 -11.10 7.96 9.51
N ILE A 89 -10.22 7.53 10.42
CA ILE A 89 -8.90 7.02 10.09
C ILE A 89 -8.86 5.51 10.31
N CYS A 90 -8.53 4.76 9.27
CA CYS A 90 -8.33 3.31 9.37
C CYS A 90 -7.16 2.99 10.30
N LYS A 91 -7.34 2.00 11.20
CA LYS A 91 -6.32 1.64 12.20
C LYS A 91 -5.06 1.04 11.56
N LEU A 92 -5.25 -0.01 10.74
CA LEU A 92 -4.16 -0.86 10.23
C LEU A 92 -3.75 -0.56 8.78
N PHE A 93 -4.60 0.13 8.02
CA PHE A 93 -4.39 0.38 6.59
C PHE A 93 -4.39 1.88 6.29
N GLU A 94 -3.62 2.26 5.28
CA GLU A 94 -3.58 3.60 4.70
C GLU A 94 -3.92 3.54 3.21
N LEU A 95 -4.63 4.55 2.71
CA LEU A 95 -4.95 4.66 1.30
C LEU A 95 -3.82 5.42 0.61
N ASP A 96 -3.19 4.82 -0.39
CA ASP A 96 -2.25 5.52 -1.25
C ASP A 96 -3.01 6.50 -2.14
N SER A 97 -2.75 7.80 -1.93
CA SER A 97 -3.37 8.88 -2.71
C SER A 97 -3.05 8.82 -4.21
N LEU A 98 -1.97 8.14 -4.61
CA LEU A 98 -1.52 8.07 -5.99
C LEU A 98 -2.13 6.90 -6.75
N THR A 99 -2.09 5.70 -6.16
CA THR A 99 -2.60 4.48 -6.80
C THR A 99 -4.06 4.20 -6.46
N GLY A 100 -4.56 4.75 -5.35
CA GLY A 100 -5.88 4.42 -4.81
C GLY A 100 -5.91 3.06 -4.10
N GLU A 101 -4.76 2.44 -3.84
CA GLU A 101 -4.65 1.13 -3.20
C GLU A 101 -4.51 1.25 -1.69
N TRP A 102 -5.04 0.26 -0.96
CA TRP A 102 -4.88 0.17 0.48
C TRP A 102 -3.61 -0.58 0.84
N HIS A 103 -2.72 0.08 1.59
CA HIS A 103 -1.50 -0.52 2.10
C HIS A 103 -1.61 -0.78 3.59
N TYR A 104 -1.17 -1.96 4.01
CA TYR A 104 -0.98 -2.26 5.42
C TYR A 104 0.19 -1.43 5.97
N LYS A 105 -0.07 -0.64 7.02
CA LYS A 105 0.89 0.35 7.55
C LYS A 105 2.17 -0.26 8.10
N PHE A 106 2.10 -1.51 8.56
CA PHE A 106 3.19 -2.19 9.27
C PHE A 106 3.77 -3.35 8.46
N ALA A 107 3.61 -3.33 7.14
CA ALA A 107 4.18 -4.35 6.27
C ALA A 107 5.72 -4.32 6.35
N ASP A 108 6.33 -5.40 6.84
CA ASP A 108 7.76 -5.66 6.67
C ASP A 108 7.94 -6.56 5.45
N THR A 109 8.33 -5.97 4.32
CA THR A 109 8.54 -6.69 3.05
C THR A 109 9.97 -7.21 2.90
N ARG A 110 10.82 -7.02 3.91
CA ARG A 110 12.18 -7.52 3.84
C ARG A 110 12.19 -9.04 3.93
N PRO A 111 13.12 -9.71 3.24
CA PRO A 111 13.33 -11.14 3.43
C PRO A 111 13.69 -11.45 4.89
N TRP A 112 13.25 -12.63 5.36
CA TRP A 112 13.63 -13.16 6.66
C TRP A 112 15.14 -13.35 6.77
N ASP A 113 15.75 -12.89 7.86
CA ASP A 113 17.14 -13.14 8.20
C ASP A 113 17.25 -14.32 9.18
N PRO A 114 17.66 -15.52 8.75
CA PRO A 114 17.75 -16.68 9.64
C PRO A 114 18.75 -16.52 10.80
N LEU A 115 19.70 -15.59 10.69
CA LEU A 115 20.70 -15.34 11.72
C LEU A 115 20.15 -14.40 12.78
N ASN A 116 19.37 -13.40 12.39
CA ASN A 116 18.90 -12.35 13.29
C ASN A 116 17.43 -12.48 13.69
N ASP A 117 16.54 -12.85 12.78
CA ASP A 117 15.11 -12.94 13.03
C ASP A 117 14.79 -14.26 13.75
N MET A 118 14.13 -14.15 14.91
CA MET A 118 13.83 -15.30 15.77
C MET A 118 12.41 -15.80 15.59
N ILE A 119 11.45 -14.87 15.65
CA ILE A 119 10.03 -15.18 15.53
C ILE A 119 9.29 -13.93 15.05
N GLN A 120 8.31 -14.13 14.19
CA GLN A 120 7.33 -13.12 13.84
C GLN A 120 6.03 -13.43 14.59
N PHE A 121 5.44 -12.40 15.19
CA PHE A 121 4.18 -12.52 15.92
C PHE A 121 3.32 -11.29 15.65
N GLU A 122 2.02 -11.45 15.83
CA GLU A 122 1.06 -10.37 15.71
C GLU A 122 0.69 -9.86 17.11
N LYS A 123 0.54 -8.55 17.24
CA LYS A 123 0.02 -7.88 18.43
C LYS A 123 -0.83 -6.68 18.01
N ASP A 124 -2.09 -6.66 18.41
CA ASP A 124 -3.04 -5.56 18.14
C ASP A 124 -3.19 -5.22 16.64
N GLY A 125 -3.13 -6.24 15.79
CA GLY A 125 -3.12 -6.17 14.33
C GLY A 125 -1.79 -5.72 13.73
N VAL A 126 -0.73 -5.60 14.54
CA VAL A 126 0.62 -5.19 14.12
C VAL A 126 1.54 -6.42 14.08
N ILE A 127 2.06 -6.74 12.90
CA ILE A 127 3.04 -7.81 12.71
C ILE A 127 4.42 -7.29 13.17
N GLN A 128 5.06 -8.02 14.07
CA GLN A 128 6.34 -7.67 14.68
C GLN A 128 7.32 -8.83 14.61
N THR A 129 8.59 -8.54 14.34
CA THR A 129 9.68 -9.53 14.32
C THR A 129 10.58 -9.34 15.52
N LYS A 130 10.71 -10.37 16.36
CA LYS A 130 11.70 -10.41 17.44
C LYS A 130 13.06 -10.79 16.86
N VAL A 131 14.04 -9.93 17.05
CA VAL A 131 15.41 -10.12 16.56
C VAL A 131 16.40 -10.45 17.69
N LYS A 132 17.46 -11.21 17.38
CA LYS A 132 18.56 -11.53 18.30
C LYS A 132 19.39 -10.30 18.61
N HIS A 133 19.78 -9.57 17.57
CA HIS A 133 20.56 -8.35 17.66
C HIS A 133 19.72 -7.18 17.15
N ARG A 134 19.62 -6.14 17.98
CA ARG A 134 18.98 -4.88 17.56
C ARG A 134 19.91 -4.17 16.57
N THR A 135 19.76 -4.47 15.29
CA THR A 135 20.36 -3.66 14.23
C THR A 135 19.51 -2.39 14.06
N PRO A 136 20.13 -1.21 14.00
CA PRO A 136 19.39 0.02 13.70
C PRO A 136 18.76 -0.13 12.30
N MET A 137 17.44 0.01 12.22
CA MET A 137 16.73 -0.04 10.95
C MET A 137 17.19 1.11 10.06
N VAL A 138 17.88 0.79 8.97
CA VAL A 138 18.12 1.74 7.88
C VAL A 138 16.82 1.84 7.09
N SER A 139 16.12 2.97 7.20
CA SER A 139 14.98 3.23 6.34
C SER A 139 15.48 3.42 4.91
N VAL A 140 15.19 2.45 4.05
CA VAL A 140 15.39 2.61 2.60
C VAL A 140 14.34 3.61 2.10
N PRO A 141 14.74 4.69 1.41
CA PRO A 141 13.79 5.59 0.79
C PRO A 141 12.95 4.81 -0.22
N LYS A 142 11.63 4.80 -0.06
CA LYS A 142 10.69 4.26 -1.06
C LYS A 142 10.98 4.98 -2.40
N MET A 143 11.35 4.21 -3.43
CA MET A 143 11.55 4.75 -4.78
C MET A 143 10.23 5.38 -5.25
N LYS A 144 10.23 6.70 -5.42
CA LYS A 144 9.09 7.43 -5.97
C LYS A 144 8.95 7.10 -7.45
N HIS A 145 7.96 6.29 -7.81
CA HIS A 145 7.53 6.20 -9.21
C HIS A 145 6.93 7.55 -9.61
N LYS A 146 7.46 8.12 -10.70
CA LYS A 146 7.06 9.41 -11.26
C LYS A 146 5.70 9.23 -11.95
N PRO A 147 4.63 9.92 -11.52
CA PRO A 147 3.34 9.72 -12.15
C PRO A 147 3.23 10.48 -13.47
N THR A 148 2.91 9.75 -14.51
CA THR A 148 2.45 10.29 -15.79
C THR A 148 1.05 10.86 -15.60
N ARG A 149 0.85 12.06 -16.14
CA ARG A 149 -0.25 12.98 -15.86
C ARG A 149 -1.56 12.59 -16.57
N GLN A 150 -2.67 12.80 -15.84
CA GLN A 150 -4.05 13.17 -16.22
C GLN A 150 -5.24 12.17 -16.11
N GLN A 151 -5.96 12.33 -14.98
CA GLN A 151 -7.41 12.66 -14.80
C GLN A 151 -8.54 11.70 -15.25
N LYS A 152 -9.41 11.32 -14.29
CA LYS A 152 -10.74 11.96 -14.06
C LYS A 152 -11.42 11.48 -12.77
N LYS A 153 -12.12 12.40 -12.10
CA LYS A 153 -13.00 12.17 -10.93
C LYS A 153 -14.28 11.44 -11.35
N VAL A 154 -14.65 10.37 -10.65
CA VAL A 154 -16.06 9.90 -10.53
C VAL A 154 -16.29 9.39 -9.11
N ALA A 155 -17.44 9.75 -8.55
CA ALA A 155 -17.87 9.45 -7.19
C ALA A 155 -18.63 8.12 -7.09
N LYS A 156 -18.47 7.46 -5.93
CA LYS A 156 -19.34 6.44 -5.29
C LYS A 156 -19.53 5.09 -5.99
N GLY A 157 -19.19 4.04 -5.24
CA GLY A 157 -19.71 2.69 -5.43
C GLY A 157 -18.87 1.69 -4.64
N TYR A 158 -19.45 1.11 -3.58
CA TYR A 158 -18.89 -0.06 -2.93
C TYR A 158 -18.98 -1.23 -3.92
N SER A 159 -17.86 -1.64 -4.50
CA SER A 159 -17.63 -2.97 -5.05
C SER A 159 -16.14 -3.12 -5.34
N SER A 160 -15.50 -4.13 -4.75
CA SER A 160 -14.15 -4.56 -5.11
C SER A 160 -14.09 -4.93 -6.60
N PRO A 161 -13.10 -4.43 -7.36
CA PRO A 161 -12.64 -5.09 -8.57
C PRO A 161 -11.45 -5.98 -8.22
N GLU A 162 -11.60 -7.27 -8.49
CA GLU A 162 -10.56 -8.28 -8.46
C GLU A 162 -9.56 -8.00 -9.61
N PRO A 163 -8.23 -7.95 -9.39
CA PRO A 163 -7.29 -7.79 -10.48
C PRO A 163 -6.92 -9.14 -11.11
N ASP A 164 -7.18 -9.25 -12.41
CA ASP A 164 -6.68 -10.28 -13.33
C ASP A 164 -5.15 -10.40 -13.24
N ILE A 165 -4.66 -11.61 -12.95
CA ILE A 165 -3.24 -11.95 -12.96
C ILE A 165 -2.86 -12.41 -14.38
N GLN A 166 -2.07 -11.60 -15.08
CA GLN A 166 -1.37 -12.03 -16.29
C GLN A 166 -0.13 -12.84 -15.91
N ASP A 167 -0.14 -14.12 -16.26
CA ASP A 167 1.02 -15.01 -16.23
C ASP A 167 2.07 -14.56 -17.25
N SER A 168 3.32 -14.41 -16.79
CA SER A 168 4.47 -14.33 -17.69
C SER A 168 5.53 -15.36 -17.29
N SER A 169 5.63 -16.35 -18.15
CA SER A 169 6.52 -17.50 -18.15
C SER A 169 7.94 -17.13 -18.58
N GLY A 170 8.94 -17.82 -18.02
CA GLY A 170 10.25 -17.94 -18.63
C GLY A 170 11.38 -18.18 -17.63
N SER A 171 11.83 -19.43 -17.50
CA SER A 171 13.17 -19.85 -17.94
C SER A 171 13.52 -21.26 -17.48
N GLU A 172 13.81 -22.11 -18.46
CA GLU A 172 14.58 -23.35 -18.29
C GLU A 172 16.01 -23.05 -17.80
N ALA A 173 16.60 -23.96 -17.01
CA ALA A 173 18.04 -24.27 -17.12
C ALA A 173 18.44 -25.50 -16.29
N GLN A 174 18.73 -26.56 -17.04
CA GLN A 174 19.78 -27.56 -16.88
C GLN A 174 20.67 -27.59 -15.62
N SER A 175 20.87 -28.83 -15.17
CA SER A 175 21.91 -29.31 -14.26
C SER A 175 23.34 -28.95 -14.69
N VAL A 176 24.16 -28.43 -13.78
CA VAL A 176 25.63 -28.49 -13.87
C VAL A 176 26.23 -28.76 -12.48
N LYS A 177 27.08 -29.79 -12.43
CA LYS A 177 27.84 -30.29 -11.26
C LYS A 177 28.97 -29.31 -10.81
N PRO A 178 29.50 -29.47 -9.59
CA PRO A 178 30.33 -28.46 -8.93
C PRO A 178 31.78 -28.51 -9.40
N ASN A 179 32.41 -27.33 -9.55
CA ASN A 179 33.83 -27.23 -9.83
C ASN A 179 34.55 -26.44 -8.72
N THR A 180 35.40 -27.16 -8.00
CA THR A 180 36.36 -26.65 -7.02
C THR A 180 37.42 -25.78 -7.69
N ARG A 181 37.61 -24.51 -7.27
CA ARG A 181 38.91 -23.82 -7.42
C ARG A 181 39.07 -22.58 -6.51
N ARG A 182 39.91 -22.78 -5.49
CA ARG A 182 40.88 -21.84 -4.87
C ARG A 182 40.42 -20.39 -4.58
N LYS A 183 40.21 -20.11 -3.29
CA LYS A 183 40.38 -18.78 -2.66
C LYS A 183 41.73 -18.18 -3.06
N LYS A 184 41.71 -17.07 -3.81
CA LYS A 184 42.80 -16.10 -3.85
C LYS A 184 42.33 -14.91 -3.02
N GLY A 185 43.00 -14.64 -1.91
CA GLY A 185 42.64 -13.55 -1.00
C GLY A 185 42.70 -12.23 -1.75
N ILE A 186 41.67 -11.40 -1.58
CA ILE A 186 41.66 -10.02 -2.06
C ILE A 186 42.75 -9.29 -1.26
N GLU A 187 43.76 -8.77 -1.95
CA GLU A 187 44.88 -8.08 -1.32
C GLU A 187 44.38 -6.76 -0.69
N LEU A 188 44.90 -6.43 0.49
CA LEU A 188 44.51 -5.24 1.26
C LEU A 188 44.61 -3.95 0.42
N GLY A 189 45.54 -3.91 -0.54
CA GLY A 189 45.75 -2.79 -1.46
C GLY A 189 44.58 -2.56 -2.43
N ASP A 190 43.92 -3.62 -2.90
CA ASP A 190 42.74 -3.49 -3.78
C ASP A 190 41.56 -2.87 -3.03
N ILE A 191 41.42 -3.22 -1.74
CA ILE A 191 40.42 -2.63 -0.85
C ILE A 191 40.75 -1.16 -0.60
N GLN A 192 42.02 -0.82 -0.38
CA GLN A 192 42.45 0.55 -0.14
C GLN A 192 42.23 1.45 -1.37
N ASN A 193 42.55 0.96 -2.57
CA ASN A 193 42.28 1.62 -3.83
C ASN A 193 40.78 1.81 -4.07
N SER A 194 39.96 0.81 -3.73
CA SER A 194 38.50 0.89 -3.82
C SER A 194 37.93 1.95 -2.87
N ILE A 195 38.46 2.05 -1.64
CA ILE A 195 38.07 3.06 -0.66
C ILE A 195 38.42 4.47 -1.16
N GLU A 196 39.60 4.64 -1.75
CA GLU A 196 40.05 5.92 -2.27
C GLU A 196 39.22 6.36 -3.49
N SER A 197 38.89 5.42 -4.38
CA SER A 197 37.97 5.64 -5.51
C SER A 197 36.59 6.10 -5.03
N ILE A 198 36.00 5.42 -4.04
CA ILE A 198 34.70 5.79 -3.45
C ILE A 198 34.78 7.19 -2.83
N LYS A 199 35.86 7.51 -2.11
CA LYS A 199 36.05 8.83 -1.50
C LYS A 199 36.12 9.93 -2.55
N GLN A 200 36.78 9.67 -3.68
CA GLN A 200 36.86 10.59 -4.80
C GLN A 200 35.48 10.84 -5.44
N THR A 201 34.69 9.78 -5.64
CA THR A 201 33.31 9.89 -6.16
C THR A 201 32.41 10.67 -5.21
N GLN A 202 32.55 10.49 -3.89
CA GLN A 202 31.81 11.26 -2.89
C GLN A 202 32.14 12.77 -2.96
N GLU A 203 33.39 13.14 -3.15
CA GLU A 203 33.80 14.56 -3.29
C GLU A 203 33.36 15.16 -4.63
N GLU A 204 33.27 14.36 -5.70
CA GLU A 204 32.68 14.79 -6.96
C GLU A 204 31.17 15.05 -6.82
N ILE A 205 30.44 14.15 -6.17
CA ILE A 205 29.00 14.31 -5.90
C ILE A 205 28.76 15.58 -5.07
N LYS A 206 29.55 15.83 -4.03
CA LYS A 206 29.43 17.07 -3.23
C LYS A 206 29.66 18.32 -4.07
N ARG A 207 30.67 18.33 -4.94
CA ARG A 207 30.92 19.45 -5.85
C ARG A 207 29.77 19.67 -6.82
N ASN A 208 29.21 18.60 -7.39
CA ASN A 208 28.06 18.69 -8.29
C ASN A 208 26.80 19.21 -7.57
N ILE A 209 26.56 18.79 -6.33
CA ILE A 209 25.45 19.33 -5.51
C ILE A 209 25.64 20.81 -5.19
N MET A 210 26.86 21.24 -4.86
CA MET A 210 27.15 22.67 -4.63
C MET A 210 26.97 23.49 -5.91
N ALA A 211 27.41 22.97 -7.06
CA ALA A 211 27.21 23.62 -8.36
C ALA A 211 25.72 23.74 -8.70
N LEU A 212 24.93 22.67 -8.50
CA LEU A 212 23.48 22.68 -8.70
C LEU A 212 22.76 23.65 -7.74
N ARG A 213 23.20 23.70 -6.48
CA ARG A 213 22.64 24.65 -5.49
C ARG A 213 22.92 26.09 -5.88
N ASN A 214 24.12 26.39 -6.35
CA ASN A 214 24.47 27.72 -6.86
C ASN A 214 23.67 28.06 -8.13
N HIS A 215 23.41 27.08 -8.99
CA HIS A 215 22.57 27.26 -10.17
C HIS A 215 21.10 27.54 -9.79
N LEU A 216 20.59 26.88 -8.75
CA LEU A 216 19.23 27.10 -8.22
C LEU A 216 19.09 28.47 -7.54
N VAL A 217 20.14 28.95 -6.87
CA VAL A 217 20.17 30.32 -6.30
C VAL A 217 20.25 31.39 -7.40
N SER A 218 20.85 31.09 -8.56
CA SER A 218 20.85 31.99 -9.73
C SER A 218 19.58 31.93 -10.59
N SER A 219 18.75 30.90 -10.42
CA SER A 219 17.49 30.72 -11.15
C SER A 219 16.30 30.84 -10.19
N THR A 220 15.92 32.06 -9.86
CA THR A 220 14.57 32.35 -9.36
C THR A 220 13.63 32.56 -10.54
N PRO A 221 12.73 31.61 -10.90
CA PRO A 221 11.54 31.96 -11.64
C PRO A 221 10.52 32.56 -10.67
N ALA A 222 10.20 33.82 -10.92
CA ALA A 222 9.07 34.50 -10.31
C ALA A 222 7.77 33.82 -10.75
N THR A 223 7.14 33.02 -9.90
CA THR A 223 5.72 32.64 -10.01
C THR A 223 5.17 32.20 -8.65
N ASP A 224 5.00 33.16 -7.73
CA ASP A 224 3.91 33.11 -6.76
C ASP A 224 2.82 34.05 -7.31
N TYR A 225 1.81 33.49 -8.00
CA TYR A 225 0.65 34.26 -8.45
C TYR A 225 -0.28 34.51 -7.24
N PHE A 226 0.14 35.46 -6.41
CA PHE A 226 -0.74 36.23 -5.55
C PHE A 226 -1.18 37.47 -6.37
N LEU A 227 -2.48 37.77 -6.43
CA LEU A 227 -3.06 38.84 -7.27
C LEU A 227 -2.23 40.14 -7.19
N GLN A 228 -1.59 40.53 -8.29
CA GLN A 228 -0.82 41.76 -8.34
C GLN A 228 -1.76 42.96 -8.58
N GLN A 229 -1.29 44.16 -8.24
CA GLN A 229 -2.04 45.42 -8.39
C GLN A 229 -2.61 45.65 -9.80
N LYS A 230 -1.96 45.08 -10.83
CA LYS A 230 -2.44 45.12 -12.22
C LYS A 230 -3.70 44.29 -12.44
N ASP A 231 -3.87 43.19 -11.70
CA ASP A 231 -5.05 42.33 -11.81
C ASP A 231 -6.29 43.03 -11.24
N TYR A 232 -6.13 43.79 -10.15
CA TYR A 232 -7.19 44.64 -9.61
C TYR A 232 -7.61 45.76 -10.58
N PHE A 233 -6.66 46.34 -11.31
CA PHE A 233 -6.96 47.34 -12.33
C PHE A 233 -7.77 46.73 -13.49
N ILE A 234 -7.42 45.52 -13.93
CA ILE A 234 -8.16 44.81 -14.98
C ILE A 234 -9.57 44.47 -14.50
N ILE A 235 -9.73 43.96 -13.27
CA ILE A 235 -11.04 43.65 -12.69
C ILE A 235 -11.89 44.93 -12.58
N PHE A 236 -11.31 46.05 -12.14
CA PHE A 236 -12.00 47.34 -12.07
C PHE A 236 -12.46 47.82 -13.46
N LEU A 237 -11.61 47.71 -14.48
CA LEU A 237 -11.95 48.08 -15.85
C LEU A 237 -13.11 47.24 -16.40
N LEU A 238 -13.11 45.93 -16.12
CA LEU A 238 -14.20 45.03 -16.53
C LEU A 238 -15.53 45.37 -15.87
N ILE A 239 -15.51 45.74 -14.58
CA ILE A 239 -16.71 46.19 -13.87
C ILE A 239 -17.22 47.52 -14.46
N LEU A 240 -16.32 48.48 -14.74
CA LEU A 240 -16.70 49.74 -15.36
C LEU A 240 -17.33 49.54 -16.74
N LEU A 241 -16.74 48.65 -17.56
CA LEU A 241 -17.28 48.29 -18.86
C LEU A 241 -18.69 47.67 -18.75
N GLN A 242 -18.90 46.78 -17.76
CA GLN A 242 -20.21 46.17 -17.50
C GLN A 242 -21.27 47.21 -17.11
N VAL A 243 -20.90 48.24 -16.34
CA VAL A 243 -21.79 49.34 -15.98
C VAL A 243 -22.12 50.21 -17.19
N ILE A 244 -21.12 50.53 -18.03
CA ILE A 244 -21.34 51.30 -19.26
C ILE A 244 -22.26 50.55 -20.23
N ILE A 245 -22.04 49.24 -20.43
CA ILE A 245 -22.91 48.41 -21.26
C ILE A 245 -24.35 48.41 -20.69
N ASN A 246 -24.51 48.23 -19.38
CA ASN A 246 -25.83 48.30 -18.75
C ASN A 246 -26.51 49.68 -18.87
N PHE A 247 -25.74 50.76 -18.97
CA PHE A 247 -26.26 52.11 -19.16
C PHE A 247 -26.60 52.41 -20.63
N MET A 248 -25.86 51.85 -21.58
CA MET A 248 -26.11 52.05 -23.02
C MET A 248 -27.26 51.18 -23.55
N PHE A 249 -27.55 50.06 -22.90
CA PHE A 249 -28.60 49.11 -23.28
C PHE A 249 -29.83 49.13 -22.35
N LYS A 250 -30.00 50.21 -21.56
CA LYS A 250 -31.17 50.50 -20.74
C LYS A 250 -31.68 51.90 -21.03
#